data_AF-A0A660XW25-F1
#
_entry.id   AF-A0A660XW25-F1
#
_cell.length_a   1.000
_cell.length_b   1.000
_cell.length_c   1.000
_cell.angle_alpha   90.00
_cell.angle_beta   90.00
_cell.angle_gamma   90.00
#
_symmetry.space_group_name_H-M   'P 1'
#
loop_
_entity.id
_entity.type
_entity.pdbx_description
1 polymer ?
#
loop_
_entity_poly.entity_id
_entity_poly.type
_entity_poly.pdbx_seq_one_letter_code
_entity_poly.pdbx_strand_id
1 'polypeptide(L)'
;MNREIIEAFSQIAREKNVDRSELGEIIEKVFLTLIEKKYGSTENFDVIVNMDKGEIEIYQQKTIVEEVTDPLTEISLEEARILDPDLDVGDPYVEIIDPISFGRRLISHAKQILNQQIMRVEKNAIYEEYSKKVGQIIIGDVHQIRRDAIFINIGKAELKMPREEQIPGERYRRGESIKSILKEAVLGAMGPEIIVSRADPQFLIKLFENEVPEIYDRTIEIKKVARHAGDRSKVIVESNDRRIDAVGACVGIKGSRIQAIVRELNNEKIDIINNSSEPEILITRALSPAKPYMLEIDEEKKSALAIFDDEEISVAIGKNGQNIRLASEVTGYTIDAIKKSDYELSETETIYLEEIEGLTEHNWKLLYSVGIETAEELLNTPQEELVSIKGMGNKTVDKIISVVEEVVRKRKEELEAVREAARAEAASSDDYEEADDFGPEEEDLEASDDKIIDDIVQE
;
A
#
# COMPACT_ATOMS: atom_id res chain seq x y z
N MET A 1 -11.09 -55.64 -9.16
CA MET A 1 -11.05 -54.53 -10.14
C MET A 1 -12.45 -54.10 -10.54
N ASN A 2 -12.88 -52.95 -10.03
CA ASN A 2 -14.16 -52.34 -10.38
C ASN A 2 -13.94 -51.19 -11.38
N ARG A 3 -14.16 -51.44 -12.67
CA ARG A 3 -13.85 -50.47 -13.75
C ARG A 3 -14.63 -49.17 -13.64
N GLU A 4 -15.88 -49.22 -13.19
CA GLU A 4 -16.72 -48.02 -13.05
C GLU A 4 -16.17 -47.06 -11.97
N ILE A 5 -15.67 -47.62 -10.86
CA ILE A 5 -15.08 -46.84 -9.77
C ILE A 5 -13.76 -46.19 -10.21
N ILE A 6 -12.91 -46.93 -10.92
CA ILE A 6 -11.63 -46.41 -11.45
C ILE A 6 -11.87 -45.25 -12.41
N GLU A 7 -12.85 -45.38 -13.31
CA GLU A 7 -13.23 -44.31 -14.24
C GLU A 7 -13.78 -43.09 -13.48
N ALA A 8 -14.64 -43.29 -12.49
CA ALA A 8 -15.17 -42.21 -11.67
C ALA A 8 -14.08 -41.45 -10.89
N PHE A 9 -13.14 -42.16 -10.27
CA PHE A 9 -11.99 -41.54 -9.59
C PHE A 9 -11.11 -40.76 -10.56
N SER A 10 -10.87 -41.31 -11.75
CA SER A 10 -10.08 -40.65 -12.79
C SER A 10 -10.77 -39.38 -13.30
N GLN A 11 -12.09 -39.43 -13.43
CA GLN A 11 -12.88 -38.28 -13.84
C GLN A 11 -12.84 -37.18 -12.78
N ILE A 12 -13.06 -37.51 -11.50
CA ILE A 12 -13.01 -36.53 -10.40
C ILE A 12 -11.62 -35.89 -10.30
N ALA A 13 -10.57 -36.70 -10.32
CA ALA A 13 -9.19 -36.21 -10.27
C ALA A 13 -8.89 -35.23 -11.42
N ARG A 14 -9.38 -35.52 -12.64
CA ARG A 14 -9.19 -34.65 -13.80
C ARG A 14 -10.04 -33.38 -13.74
N GLU A 15 -11.32 -33.49 -13.39
CA GLU A 15 -12.23 -32.34 -13.32
C GLU A 15 -11.83 -31.35 -12.22
N LYS A 16 -11.35 -31.88 -11.09
CA LYS A 16 -10.96 -31.11 -9.90
C LYS A 16 -9.47 -30.80 -9.83
N ASN A 17 -8.70 -31.30 -10.79
CA ASN A 17 -7.26 -31.11 -10.87
C ASN A 17 -6.53 -31.48 -9.56
N VAL A 18 -6.93 -32.60 -8.97
CA VAL A 18 -6.37 -33.17 -7.72
C VAL A 18 -5.59 -34.44 -8.08
N ASP A 19 -4.45 -34.67 -7.42
CA ASP A 19 -3.68 -35.89 -7.64
C ASP A 19 -4.48 -37.13 -7.21
N ARG A 20 -4.26 -38.26 -7.88
CA ARG A 20 -4.90 -39.53 -7.51
C ARG A 20 -4.52 -40.00 -6.11
N SER A 21 -3.27 -39.79 -5.68
CA SER A 21 -2.85 -40.15 -4.34
C SER A 21 -3.58 -39.32 -3.28
N GLU A 22 -3.66 -38.01 -3.50
CA GLU A 22 -4.35 -37.08 -2.61
C GLU A 22 -5.86 -37.35 -2.55
N LEU A 23 -6.49 -37.67 -3.68
CA LEU A 23 -7.89 -38.10 -3.71
C LEU A 23 -8.13 -39.38 -2.91
N GLY A 24 -7.19 -40.33 -2.94
CA GLY A 24 -7.23 -41.54 -2.12
C GLY A 24 -7.25 -41.23 -0.63
N GLU A 25 -6.32 -40.37 -0.18
CA GLU A 25 -6.25 -39.93 1.22
C GLU A 25 -7.51 -39.17 1.67
N ILE A 26 -8.11 -38.37 0.78
CA ILE A 26 -9.36 -37.67 1.08
C ILE A 26 -10.49 -38.69 1.29
N ILE A 27 -10.61 -39.68 0.40
CA ILE A 27 -11.66 -40.71 0.50
C ILE A 27 -11.49 -41.51 1.80
N GLU A 28 -10.26 -41.87 2.16
CA GLU A 28 -9.94 -42.54 3.43
C GLU A 28 -10.45 -41.73 4.64
N LYS A 29 -10.07 -40.45 4.71
CA LYS A 29 -10.52 -39.52 5.77
C LYS A 29 -12.05 -39.37 5.81
N VAL A 30 -12.71 -39.36 4.65
CA VAL A 30 -14.17 -39.29 4.56
C VAL A 30 -14.80 -40.53 5.22
N PHE A 31 -14.32 -41.73 4.90
CA PHE A 31 -14.83 -42.97 5.50
C PHE A 31 -14.53 -43.07 6.99
N LEU A 32 -13.35 -42.66 7.45
CA LEU A 32 -13.05 -42.56 8.88
C LEU A 32 -14.05 -41.64 9.61
N THR A 33 -14.39 -40.50 9.01
CA THR A 33 -15.41 -39.58 9.57
C THR A 33 -16.80 -40.22 9.63
N LEU A 34 -17.15 -41.10 8.67
CA LEU A 34 -18.42 -41.83 8.70
C LEU A 34 -18.43 -42.91 9.78
N ILE A 35 -17.30 -43.60 9.95
CA ILE A 35 -17.10 -44.62 10.99
C ILE A 35 -17.26 -43.96 12.35
N GLU A 36 -16.56 -42.84 12.61
CA GLU A 36 -16.70 -42.06 13.84
C GLU A 36 -18.16 -41.68 14.11
N LYS A 37 -18.89 -41.25 13.08
CA LYS A 37 -20.29 -40.85 13.21
C LYS A 37 -21.26 -42.00 13.45
N LYS A 38 -20.94 -43.21 12.96
CA LYS A 38 -21.80 -44.41 13.10
C LYS A 38 -21.49 -45.18 14.39
N TYR A 39 -20.22 -45.28 14.74
CA TYR A 39 -19.70 -46.16 15.79
C TYR A 39 -19.14 -45.40 17.00
N GLY A 40 -18.91 -44.09 16.90
CA GLY A 40 -18.42 -43.24 17.99
C GLY A 40 -16.90 -43.26 18.20
N SER A 41 -16.19 -44.19 17.58
CA SER A 41 -14.72 -44.31 17.61
C SER A 41 -14.18 -44.72 16.24
N THR A 42 -12.90 -44.41 15.99
CA THR A 42 -12.14 -44.83 14.81
C THR A 42 -10.87 -45.61 15.17
N GLU A 43 -10.57 -45.78 16.46
CA GLU A 43 -9.27 -46.30 16.92
C GLU A 43 -8.96 -47.72 16.45
N ASN A 44 -10.00 -48.52 16.22
CA ASN A 44 -9.87 -49.90 15.76
C ASN A 44 -10.30 -50.10 14.32
N PHE A 45 -10.34 -49.04 13.51
CA PHE A 45 -10.70 -49.12 12.10
C PHE A 45 -9.55 -48.65 11.21
N ASP A 46 -9.21 -49.48 10.22
CA ASP A 46 -8.30 -49.13 9.13
C ASP A 46 -9.09 -49.03 7.83
N VAL A 47 -8.91 -47.93 7.10
CA VAL A 47 -9.53 -47.73 5.79
C VAL A 47 -8.43 -47.74 4.74
N ILE A 48 -8.52 -48.63 3.75
CA ILE A 48 -7.55 -48.72 2.67
C ILE A 48 -8.26 -48.43 1.34
N VAL A 49 -7.76 -47.43 0.63
CA VAL A 49 -8.30 -47.01 -0.67
C VAL A 49 -7.30 -47.33 -1.77
N ASN A 50 -7.64 -48.28 -2.65
CA ASN A 50 -6.84 -48.61 -3.82
C ASN A 50 -7.44 -48.00 -5.09
N MET A 51 -6.84 -46.89 -5.54
CA MET A 51 -7.31 -46.13 -6.70
C MET A 51 -7.15 -46.88 -8.03
N ASP A 52 -6.13 -47.75 -8.16
CA ASP A 52 -5.86 -48.50 -9.39
C ASP A 52 -6.78 -49.72 -9.55
N LYS A 53 -7.17 -50.33 -8.43
CA LYS A 53 -8.12 -51.46 -8.42
C LYS A 53 -9.58 -51.00 -8.28
N GLY A 54 -9.81 -49.76 -7.85
CA GLY A 54 -11.14 -49.22 -7.56
C GLY A 54 -11.77 -49.91 -6.34
N GLU A 55 -10.96 -50.23 -5.34
CA GLU A 55 -11.36 -51.00 -4.16
C GLU A 55 -11.22 -50.12 -2.91
N ILE A 56 -12.25 -50.15 -2.06
CA ILE A 56 -12.28 -49.45 -0.76
C ILE A 56 -12.56 -50.54 0.27
N GLU A 57 -11.57 -50.80 1.11
CA GLU A 57 -11.62 -51.86 2.12
C GLU A 57 -11.60 -51.19 3.50
N ILE A 58 -12.55 -51.58 4.35
CA ILE A 58 -12.65 -51.09 5.72
C ILE A 58 -12.46 -52.29 6.63
N TYR A 59 -11.41 -52.27 7.43
CA TYR A 59 -11.06 -53.32 8.37
C TYR A 59 -11.36 -52.83 9.78
N GLN A 60 -12.07 -53.62 10.56
CA GLN A 60 -12.28 -53.38 11.98
C GLN A 60 -11.51 -54.43 12.77
N GLN A 61 -10.56 -53.98 13.59
CA GLN A 61 -9.80 -54.83 14.47
C GLN A 61 -10.59 -55.06 15.77
N LYS A 62 -10.76 -56.32 16.15
CA LYS A 62 -11.42 -56.73 17.40
C LYS A 62 -10.55 -57.72 18.15
N THR A 63 -10.72 -57.80 19.45
CA THR A 63 -10.07 -58.80 20.29
C THR A 63 -11.05 -59.93 20.59
N ILE A 64 -10.61 -61.18 20.45
CA ILE A 64 -11.45 -62.33 20.76
C ILE A 64 -11.54 -62.52 22.28
N VAL A 65 -12.75 -62.52 22.82
CA VAL A 65 -13.03 -62.68 24.26
C VAL A 65 -14.09 -63.76 24.50
N GLU A 66 -14.15 -64.30 25.71
CA GLU A 66 -15.18 -65.28 26.10
C GLU A 66 -16.54 -64.60 26.34
N GLU A 67 -16.55 -63.47 27.04
CA GLU A 67 -17.74 -62.66 27.28
C GLU A 67 -17.53 -61.26 26.68
N VAL A 68 -18.40 -60.88 25.75
CA VAL A 68 -18.32 -59.58 25.07
C VAL A 68 -18.86 -58.48 25.97
N THR A 69 -17.98 -57.57 26.37
CA THR A 69 -18.31 -56.36 27.14
C THR A 69 -18.52 -55.15 26.24
N ASP A 70 -17.70 -55.00 25.20
CA ASP A 70 -17.82 -53.94 24.19
C ASP A 70 -17.87 -54.51 22.76
N PRO A 71 -19.06 -54.57 22.13
CA PRO A 71 -19.23 -55.10 20.77
C PRO A 71 -18.46 -54.36 19.67
N LEU A 72 -17.94 -53.16 19.95
CA LEU A 72 -17.12 -52.40 18.99
C LEU A 72 -15.70 -52.91 18.92
N THR A 73 -15.13 -53.36 20.03
CA THR A 73 -13.72 -53.73 20.16
C THR A 73 -13.53 -55.22 20.43
N GLU A 74 -14.60 -55.94 20.74
CA GLU A 74 -14.57 -57.35 21.14
C GLU A 74 -15.50 -58.21 20.27
N ILE A 75 -15.14 -59.49 20.10
CA ILE A 75 -15.96 -60.52 19.43
C ILE A 75 -15.92 -61.81 20.25
N SER A 76 -17.01 -62.56 20.24
CA SER A 76 -17.07 -63.86 20.93
C SER A 76 -16.23 -64.91 20.22
N LEU A 77 -15.63 -65.83 21.00
CA LEU A 77 -14.91 -67.00 20.45
C LEU A 77 -15.81 -67.83 19.50
N GLU A 78 -17.09 -67.98 19.83
CA GLU A 78 -18.04 -68.74 19.02
C GLU A 78 -18.22 -68.12 17.62
N GLU A 79 -18.36 -66.80 17.54
CA GLU A 79 -18.51 -66.08 16.27
C GLU A 79 -17.21 -66.07 15.45
N ALA A 80 -16.07 -65.88 16.11
CA ALA A 80 -14.76 -65.91 15.45
C ALA A 80 -14.48 -67.28 14.81
N ARG A 81 -14.80 -68.38 15.52
CA ARG A 81 -14.58 -69.76 15.04
C ARG A 81 -15.49 -70.20 13.89
N ILE A 82 -16.57 -69.48 13.61
CA ILE A 82 -17.42 -69.75 12.43
C ILE A 82 -16.66 -69.42 11.14
N LEU A 83 -15.81 -68.38 11.16
CA LEU A 83 -15.06 -67.92 10.00
C LEU A 83 -13.67 -68.57 9.92
N ASP A 84 -12.99 -68.72 11.06
CA ASP A 84 -11.70 -69.40 11.13
C ASP A 84 -11.61 -70.28 12.41
N PRO A 85 -11.63 -71.63 12.28
CA PRO A 85 -11.63 -72.54 13.42
C PRO A 85 -10.37 -72.47 14.29
N ASP A 86 -9.27 -71.93 13.77
CA ASP A 86 -7.97 -71.94 14.42
C ASP A 86 -7.73 -70.74 15.37
N LEU A 87 -8.74 -69.87 15.55
CA LEU A 87 -8.65 -68.68 16.41
C LEU A 87 -8.92 -68.98 17.90
N ASP A 88 -8.10 -68.38 18.77
CA ASP A 88 -8.19 -68.51 20.23
C ASP A 88 -8.43 -67.16 20.95
N VAL A 89 -8.80 -67.23 22.24
CA VAL A 89 -9.05 -66.05 23.08
C VAL A 89 -7.79 -65.21 23.20
N GLY A 90 -7.91 -63.90 22.94
CA GLY A 90 -6.80 -62.95 22.97
C GLY A 90 -6.15 -62.68 21.61
N ASP A 91 -6.50 -63.44 20.56
CA ASP A 91 -6.01 -63.17 19.21
C ASP A 91 -6.72 -61.94 18.58
N PRO A 92 -6.04 -61.19 17.71
CA PRO A 92 -6.67 -60.13 16.93
C PRO A 92 -7.52 -60.73 15.82
N TYR A 93 -8.77 -60.30 15.74
CA TYR A 93 -9.71 -60.64 14.69
C TYR A 93 -9.96 -59.42 13.80
N VAL A 94 -9.91 -59.61 12.48
CA VAL A 94 -10.15 -58.53 11.51
C VAL A 94 -11.48 -58.76 10.81
N GLU A 95 -12.46 -57.90 11.10
CA GLU A 95 -13.75 -57.90 10.42
C GLU A 95 -13.72 -56.97 9.20
N ILE A 96 -14.15 -57.46 8.04
CA ILE A 96 -14.26 -56.64 6.82
C ILE A 96 -15.66 -56.03 6.76
N ILE A 97 -15.73 -54.70 6.75
CA ILE A 97 -16.99 -53.97 6.68
C ILE A 97 -17.28 -53.54 5.25
N ASP A 98 -18.44 -53.95 4.73
CA ASP A 98 -18.91 -53.49 3.43
C ASP A 98 -19.35 -52.01 3.50
N PRO A 99 -18.79 -51.10 2.67
CA PRO A 99 -19.23 -49.72 2.53
C PRO A 99 -20.74 -49.53 2.25
N ILE A 100 -21.42 -50.54 1.69
CA ILE A 100 -22.88 -50.50 1.45
C ILE A 100 -23.67 -50.46 2.78
N SER A 101 -23.09 -51.02 3.86
CA SER A 101 -23.72 -51.11 5.19
C SER A 101 -23.98 -49.76 5.87
N PHE A 102 -23.36 -48.67 5.40
CA PHE A 102 -23.56 -47.33 5.96
C PHE A 102 -24.92 -46.71 5.55
N GLY A 103 -25.56 -47.25 4.51
CA GLY A 103 -26.88 -46.81 4.07
C GLY A 103 -26.88 -45.41 3.42
N ARG A 104 -27.97 -45.09 2.70
CA ARG A 104 -28.04 -43.90 1.82
C ARG A 104 -27.78 -42.56 2.53
N ARG A 105 -28.20 -42.42 3.79
CA ARG A 105 -28.09 -41.17 4.55
C ARG A 105 -26.64 -40.81 4.87
N LEU A 106 -25.85 -41.78 5.35
CA LEU A 106 -24.44 -41.57 5.67
C LEU A 106 -23.62 -41.38 4.38
N ILE A 107 -23.95 -42.09 3.30
CA ILE A 107 -23.30 -41.89 1.99
C ILE A 107 -23.56 -40.48 1.41
N SER A 108 -24.77 -39.93 1.55
CA SER A 108 -25.05 -38.54 1.14
C SER A 108 -24.19 -37.53 1.93
N HIS A 109 -24.02 -37.77 3.23
CA HIS A 109 -23.14 -36.96 4.08
C HIS A 109 -21.66 -37.12 3.66
N ALA A 110 -21.23 -38.34 3.34
CA ALA A 110 -19.89 -38.62 2.81
C ALA A 110 -19.60 -37.79 1.56
N LYS A 111 -20.55 -37.76 0.62
CA LYS A 111 -20.46 -36.94 -0.60
C LYS A 111 -20.26 -35.46 -0.29
N GLN A 112 -20.95 -34.93 0.73
CA GLN A 112 -20.78 -33.53 1.15
C GLN A 112 -19.38 -33.29 1.72
N ILE A 113 -18.89 -34.16 2.61
CA ILE A 113 -17.54 -34.04 3.18
C ILE A 113 -16.48 -34.16 2.07
N LEU A 114 -16.62 -35.15 1.18
CA LEU A 114 -15.70 -35.35 0.05
C LEU A 114 -15.60 -34.09 -0.80
N ASN A 115 -16.74 -33.51 -1.19
CA ASN A 115 -16.75 -32.24 -1.94
C ASN A 115 -16.08 -31.09 -1.17
N GLN A 116 -16.31 -30.98 0.14
CA GLN A 116 -15.68 -29.95 0.97
C GLN A 116 -14.15 -30.12 1.05
N GLN A 117 -13.66 -31.36 1.21
CA GLN A 117 -12.23 -31.64 1.26
C GLN A 117 -11.55 -31.39 -0.09
N ILE A 118 -12.17 -31.80 -1.20
CA ILE A 118 -11.69 -31.49 -2.56
C ILE A 118 -11.61 -29.97 -2.75
N MET A 119 -12.66 -29.22 -2.38
CA MET A 119 -12.64 -27.76 -2.47
C MET A 119 -11.54 -27.14 -1.60
N ARG A 120 -11.21 -27.75 -0.45
CA ARG A 120 -10.12 -27.28 0.42
C ARG A 120 -8.76 -27.46 -0.23
N VAL A 121 -8.52 -28.60 -0.88
CA VAL A 121 -7.29 -28.85 -1.66
C VAL A 121 -7.16 -27.85 -2.80
N GLU A 122 -8.22 -27.65 -3.60
CA GLU A 122 -8.24 -26.65 -4.68
C GLU A 122 -7.89 -25.26 -4.15
N LYS A 123 -8.48 -24.86 -3.02
CA LYS A 123 -8.23 -23.59 -2.35
C LYS A 123 -6.78 -23.45 -1.85
N ASN A 124 -6.22 -24.50 -1.27
CA ASN A 124 -4.82 -24.47 -0.82
C ASN A 124 -3.85 -24.34 -2.00
N ALA A 125 -4.11 -25.05 -3.10
CA ALA A 125 -3.30 -24.94 -4.31
C ALA A 125 -3.31 -23.50 -4.87
N ILE A 126 -4.48 -22.87 -4.89
CA ILE A 126 -4.63 -21.45 -5.26
C ILE A 126 -3.79 -20.56 -4.33
N TYR A 127 -3.91 -20.74 -3.00
CA TYR A 127 -3.11 -19.98 -2.05
C TYR A 127 -1.61 -20.06 -2.33
N GLU A 128 -1.08 -21.27 -2.49
CA GLU A 128 0.35 -21.51 -2.73
C GLU A 128 0.84 -20.90 -4.03
N GLU A 129 0.00 -20.92 -5.08
CA GLU A 129 0.33 -20.31 -6.36
C GLU A 129 0.43 -18.78 -6.23
N TYR A 130 -0.57 -18.14 -5.63
CA TYR A 130 -0.64 -16.68 -5.57
C TYR A 130 0.24 -16.09 -4.48
N SER A 131 0.49 -16.81 -3.38
CA SER A 131 1.44 -16.37 -2.34
C SER A 131 2.85 -16.12 -2.91
N LYS A 132 3.28 -16.93 -3.89
CA LYS A 132 4.58 -16.74 -4.58
C LYS A 132 4.60 -15.58 -5.57
N LYS A 133 3.43 -15.07 -5.96
CA LYS A 133 3.27 -13.98 -6.94
C LYS A 133 3.01 -12.61 -6.28
N VAL A 134 3.08 -12.52 -4.95
CA VAL A 134 2.87 -11.25 -4.24
C VAL A 134 3.88 -10.21 -4.72
N GLY A 135 3.40 -9.00 -4.99
CA GLY A 135 4.18 -7.92 -5.60
C GLY A 135 4.30 -7.99 -7.13
N GLN A 136 3.54 -8.86 -7.80
CA GLN A 136 3.45 -8.88 -9.27
C GLN A 136 2.14 -8.27 -9.78
N ILE A 137 2.19 -7.68 -10.98
CA ILE A 137 0.99 -7.21 -11.68
C ILE A 137 0.26 -8.42 -12.25
N ILE A 138 -1.03 -8.46 -12.03
CA ILE A 138 -1.94 -9.45 -12.58
C ILE A 138 -3.06 -8.74 -13.34
N ILE A 139 -3.59 -9.43 -14.34
CA ILE A 139 -4.66 -8.93 -15.20
C ILE A 139 -5.85 -9.84 -15.02
N GLY A 140 -7.00 -9.27 -14.70
CA GLY A 140 -8.22 -10.02 -14.49
C GLY A 140 -9.47 -9.21 -14.83
N ASP A 141 -10.58 -9.92 -14.96
CA ASP A 141 -11.84 -9.32 -15.38
C ASP A 141 -12.73 -9.05 -14.17
N VAL A 142 -13.28 -7.85 -14.10
CA VAL A 142 -14.20 -7.46 -13.02
C VAL A 142 -15.45 -8.32 -13.09
N HIS A 143 -15.61 -9.21 -12.10
CA HIS A 143 -16.73 -10.14 -12.01
C HIS A 143 -17.91 -9.53 -11.26
N GLN A 144 -17.66 -9.04 -10.04
CA GLN A 144 -18.68 -8.47 -9.17
C GLN A 144 -18.21 -7.17 -8.55
N ILE A 145 -19.09 -6.17 -8.52
CA ILE A 145 -18.86 -4.90 -7.83
C ILE A 145 -19.83 -4.85 -6.66
N ARG A 146 -19.30 -4.76 -5.44
CA ARG A 146 -20.05 -4.51 -4.20
C ARG A 146 -19.65 -3.15 -3.64
N ARG A 147 -20.33 -2.71 -2.57
CA ARG A 147 -20.07 -1.42 -1.94
C ARG A 147 -18.72 -1.38 -1.22
N ASP A 148 -18.32 -2.51 -0.65
CA ASP A 148 -17.14 -2.70 0.18
C ASP A 148 -15.91 -3.15 -0.61
N ALA A 149 -16.12 -3.94 -1.68
CA ALA A 149 -15.03 -4.49 -2.48
C ALA A 149 -15.46 -4.79 -3.92
N ILE A 150 -14.46 -4.91 -4.79
CA ILE A 150 -14.61 -5.40 -6.16
C ILE A 150 -13.97 -6.77 -6.25
N PHE A 151 -14.66 -7.70 -6.88
CA PHE A 151 -14.19 -9.06 -7.11
C PHE A 151 -13.77 -9.20 -8.57
N ILE A 152 -12.54 -9.65 -8.77
CA ILE A 152 -11.87 -9.76 -10.06
C ILE A 152 -11.58 -11.23 -10.29
N ASN A 153 -12.00 -11.78 -11.43
CA ASN A 153 -11.77 -13.16 -11.76
C ASN A 153 -10.48 -13.29 -12.58
N ILE A 154 -9.60 -14.22 -12.18
CA ILE A 154 -8.45 -14.67 -12.97
C ILE A 154 -8.56 -16.18 -13.13
N GLY A 155 -9.19 -16.61 -14.22
CA GLY A 155 -9.30 -18.02 -14.60
C GLY A 155 -10.01 -18.88 -13.53
N LYS A 156 -9.22 -19.41 -12.58
CA LYS A 156 -9.66 -20.32 -11.52
C LYS A 156 -9.77 -19.66 -10.13
N ALA A 157 -9.29 -18.44 -9.95
CA ALA A 157 -9.30 -17.75 -8.66
C ALA A 157 -10.10 -16.43 -8.72
N GLU A 158 -10.82 -16.15 -7.63
CA GLU A 158 -11.49 -14.86 -7.43
C GLU A 158 -10.65 -14.02 -6.46
N LEU A 159 -10.29 -12.83 -6.92
CA LEU A 159 -9.46 -11.86 -6.21
C LEU A 159 -10.35 -10.76 -5.66
N LYS A 160 -9.96 -10.19 -4.52
CA LYS A 160 -10.69 -9.12 -3.87
C LYS A 160 -9.87 -7.83 -3.90
N MET A 161 -10.49 -6.75 -4.34
CA MET A 161 -9.96 -5.38 -4.26
C MET A 161 -10.82 -4.58 -3.28
N PRO A 162 -10.42 -4.47 -2.00
CA PRO A 162 -11.11 -3.66 -0.99
C PRO A 162 -11.22 -2.20 -1.40
N ARG A 163 -12.15 -1.46 -0.81
CA ARG A 163 -12.36 -0.04 -1.13
C ARG A 163 -11.13 0.83 -0.92
N GLU A 164 -10.33 0.55 0.09
CA GLU A 164 -9.09 1.27 0.41
C GLU A 164 -7.97 1.03 -0.61
N GLU A 165 -8.03 -0.11 -1.31
CA GLU A 165 -7.05 -0.50 -2.33
C GLU A 165 -7.46 -0.06 -3.75
N GLN A 166 -8.60 0.63 -3.88
CA GLN A 166 -9.09 1.18 -5.14
C GLN A 166 -8.56 2.59 -5.35
N ILE A 167 -8.35 2.98 -6.61
CA ILE A 167 -8.05 4.37 -6.95
C ILE A 167 -9.34 5.21 -6.74
N PRO A 168 -9.33 6.26 -5.90
CA PRO A 168 -10.48 7.13 -5.71
C PRO A 168 -10.96 7.75 -7.03
N GLY A 169 -12.27 7.69 -7.28
CA GLY A 169 -12.89 8.24 -8.49
C GLY A 169 -12.81 7.35 -9.74
N GLU A 170 -12.03 6.27 -9.71
CA GLU A 170 -11.99 5.29 -10.80
C GLU A 170 -13.33 4.53 -10.90
N ARG A 171 -13.84 4.37 -12.12
CA ARG A 171 -15.12 3.69 -12.39
C ARG A 171 -14.88 2.35 -13.04
N TYR A 172 -15.17 1.28 -12.30
CA TYR A 172 -15.08 -0.08 -12.79
C TYR A 172 -16.41 -0.56 -13.38
N ARG A 173 -16.35 -1.36 -14.45
CA ARG A 173 -17.52 -2.00 -15.07
C ARG A 173 -17.38 -3.51 -15.05
N ARG A 174 -18.49 -4.24 -14.94
CA ARG A 174 -18.48 -5.71 -15.02
C ARG A 174 -18.01 -6.15 -16.42
N GLY A 175 -17.14 -7.16 -16.45
CA GLY A 175 -16.51 -7.66 -17.67
C GLY A 175 -15.34 -6.82 -18.19
N GLU A 176 -15.00 -5.72 -17.52
CA GLU A 176 -13.82 -4.92 -17.83
C GLU A 176 -12.56 -5.63 -17.34
N SER A 177 -11.53 -5.68 -18.19
CA SER A 177 -10.22 -6.22 -17.81
C SER A 177 -9.38 -5.13 -17.18
N ILE A 178 -8.89 -5.37 -15.97
CA ILE A 178 -8.12 -4.40 -15.20
C ILE A 178 -6.81 -5.01 -14.73
N LYS A 179 -5.76 -4.17 -14.68
CA LYS A 179 -4.48 -4.54 -14.06
C LYS A 179 -4.51 -4.20 -12.58
N SER A 180 -3.89 -5.01 -11.74
CA SER A 180 -3.71 -4.67 -10.33
C SER A 180 -2.44 -5.33 -9.80
N ILE A 181 -1.88 -4.80 -8.73
CA ILE A 181 -0.80 -5.46 -8.00
C ILE A 181 -1.39 -6.49 -7.05
N LEU A 182 -0.80 -7.68 -7.00
CA LEU A 182 -1.09 -8.64 -5.94
C LEU A 182 -0.47 -8.15 -4.64
N LYS A 183 -1.29 -7.67 -3.70
CA LYS A 183 -0.82 -7.06 -2.46
C LYS A 183 -0.50 -8.09 -1.40
N GLU A 184 -1.43 -9.01 -1.17
CA GLU A 184 -1.25 -10.08 -0.19
C GLU A 184 -2.16 -11.29 -0.49
N ALA A 185 -1.78 -12.44 0.05
CA ALA A 185 -2.59 -13.66 0.02
C ALA A 185 -2.70 -14.19 1.45
N VAL A 186 -3.92 -14.34 1.95
CA VAL A 186 -4.21 -14.73 3.34
C VAL A 186 -5.09 -15.98 3.35
N LEU A 187 -4.80 -16.95 4.21
CA LEU A 187 -5.68 -18.11 4.45
C LEU A 187 -6.74 -17.75 5.50
N GLY A 188 -7.94 -17.40 5.06
CA GLY A 188 -9.08 -17.14 5.94
C GLY A 188 -9.91 -18.38 6.26
N ALA A 189 -10.87 -18.25 7.18
CA ALA A 189 -11.77 -19.34 7.57
C ALA A 189 -12.65 -19.86 6.42
N MET A 190 -12.94 -19.01 5.42
CA MET A 190 -13.73 -19.38 4.24
C MET A 190 -12.86 -19.82 3.04
N GLY A 191 -11.53 -19.80 3.16
CA GLY A 191 -10.59 -20.08 2.07
C GLY A 191 -9.54 -18.99 1.89
N PRO A 192 -8.67 -19.12 0.87
CA PRO A 192 -7.72 -18.08 0.52
C PRO A 192 -8.44 -16.81 0.11
N GLU A 193 -8.04 -15.70 0.70
CA GLU A 193 -8.41 -14.36 0.30
C GLU A 193 -7.18 -13.75 -0.37
N ILE A 194 -7.29 -13.50 -1.67
CA ILE A 194 -6.22 -12.92 -2.46
C ILE A 194 -6.57 -11.45 -2.66
N ILE A 195 -5.81 -10.58 -2.01
CA ILE A 195 -6.05 -9.14 -2.01
C ILE A 195 -5.18 -8.48 -3.06
N VAL A 196 -5.82 -7.66 -3.88
CA VAL A 196 -5.16 -6.87 -4.91
C VAL A 196 -5.37 -5.39 -4.69
N SER A 197 -4.48 -4.60 -5.26
CA SER A 197 -4.53 -3.15 -5.15
C SER A 197 -4.23 -2.45 -6.47
N ARG A 198 -4.86 -1.29 -6.64
CA ARG A 198 -4.47 -0.28 -7.63
C ARG A 198 -3.99 1.00 -6.96
N ALA A 199 -4.28 1.19 -5.66
CA ALA A 199 -3.84 2.33 -4.88
C ALA A 199 -2.41 2.19 -4.33
N ASP A 200 -1.92 0.96 -4.13
CA ASP A 200 -0.61 0.71 -3.53
C ASP A 200 0.56 1.31 -4.37
N PRO A 201 1.56 1.96 -3.76
CA PRO A 201 2.74 2.48 -4.46
C PRO A 201 3.51 1.43 -5.27
N GLN A 202 3.51 0.17 -4.85
CA GLN A 202 4.16 -0.93 -5.59
C GLN A 202 3.53 -1.13 -6.97
N PHE A 203 2.25 -0.81 -7.14
CA PHE A 203 1.62 -0.89 -8.45
C PHE A 203 2.28 0.07 -9.45
N LEU A 204 2.53 1.31 -9.03
CA LEU A 204 3.23 2.31 -9.86
C LEU A 204 4.65 1.85 -10.22
N ILE A 205 5.39 1.31 -9.24
CA ILE A 205 6.75 0.79 -9.46
C ILE A 205 6.76 -0.31 -10.52
N LYS A 206 5.84 -1.28 -10.41
CA LYS A 206 5.73 -2.37 -11.38
C LYS A 206 5.23 -1.92 -12.76
N LEU A 207 4.41 -0.88 -12.83
CA LEU A 207 4.04 -0.27 -14.12
C LEU A 207 5.25 0.36 -14.80
N PHE A 208 6.10 1.07 -14.06
CA PHE A 208 7.36 1.59 -14.58
C PHE A 208 8.31 0.48 -15.03
N GLU A 209 8.46 -0.59 -14.24
CA GLU A 209 9.30 -1.74 -14.61
C GLU A 209 8.84 -2.42 -15.91
N ASN A 210 7.53 -2.48 -16.15
CA ASN A 210 6.97 -3.05 -17.38
C ASN A 210 7.10 -2.11 -18.60
N GLU A 211 6.99 -0.79 -18.41
CA GLU A 211 6.97 0.20 -19.48
C GLU A 211 8.37 0.71 -19.86
N VAL A 212 9.33 0.65 -18.93
CA VAL A 212 10.70 1.20 -19.08
C VAL A 212 11.73 0.07 -19.02
N PRO A 213 12.25 -0.41 -20.18
CA PRO A 213 13.23 -1.50 -20.23
C PRO A 213 14.47 -1.23 -19.38
N GLU A 214 14.91 0.03 -19.31
CA GLU A 214 16.08 0.43 -18.53
C GLU A 214 15.90 0.19 -17.02
N ILE A 215 14.65 0.21 -16.51
CA ILE A 215 14.32 -0.14 -15.11
C ILE A 215 14.32 -1.66 -14.94
N TYR A 216 13.75 -2.40 -15.89
CA TYR A 216 13.76 -3.87 -15.89
C TYR A 216 15.19 -4.44 -15.87
N ASP A 217 16.08 -3.88 -16.69
CA ASP A 217 17.50 -4.25 -16.78
C ASP A 217 18.35 -3.69 -15.62
N ARG A 218 17.73 -2.97 -14.66
CA ARG A 218 18.38 -2.31 -13.52
C ARG A 218 19.46 -1.30 -13.89
N THR A 219 19.40 -0.77 -15.10
CA THR A 219 20.24 0.36 -15.52
C THR A 219 19.79 1.64 -14.84
N ILE A 220 18.46 1.80 -14.69
CA ILE A 220 17.83 2.83 -13.87
C ILE A 220 17.18 2.15 -12.67
N GLU A 221 17.29 2.78 -11.50
CA GLU A 221 16.67 2.33 -10.27
C GLU A 221 15.66 3.36 -9.77
N ILE A 222 14.47 2.92 -9.37
CA ILE A 222 13.53 3.74 -8.63
C ILE A 222 13.94 3.73 -7.16
N LYS A 223 14.43 4.86 -6.64
CA LYS A 223 14.90 4.97 -5.25
C LYS A 223 13.75 5.10 -4.27
N LYS A 224 12.75 5.91 -4.61
CA LYS A 224 11.63 6.20 -3.72
C LYS A 224 10.40 6.67 -4.48
N VAL A 225 9.23 6.37 -3.91
CA VAL A 225 7.93 6.75 -4.44
C VAL A 225 7.09 7.31 -3.30
N ALA A 226 6.51 8.48 -3.51
CA ALA A 226 5.42 9.01 -2.70
C ALA A 226 4.19 9.11 -3.60
N ARG A 227 3.04 8.59 -3.15
CA ARG A 227 1.87 8.41 -4.01
C ARG A 227 0.58 8.71 -3.26
N HIS A 228 -0.18 9.65 -3.80
CA HIS A 228 -1.59 9.84 -3.50
C HIS A 228 -2.41 9.32 -4.68
N ALA A 229 -2.91 8.09 -4.56
CA ALA A 229 -3.52 7.34 -5.64
C ALA A 229 -4.64 8.13 -6.36
N GLY A 230 -4.58 8.17 -7.69
CA GLY A 230 -5.57 8.82 -8.55
C GLY A 230 -5.46 10.33 -8.66
N ASP A 231 -4.53 10.96 -7.95
CA ASP A 231 -4.32 12.40 -7.98
C ASP A 231 -2.89 12.75 -8.40
N ARG A 232 -1.90 12.45 -7.55
CA ARG A 232 -0.49 12.78 -7.83
C ARG A 232 0.51 11.83 -7.17
N SER A 233 1.61 11.57 -7.87
CA SER A 233 2.77 10.82 -7.41
C SER A 233 4.08 11.53 -7.71
N LYS A 234 5.07 11.35 -6.84
CA LYS A 234 6.46 11.75 -7.06
C LYS A 234 7.36 10.53 -7.00
N VAL A 235 8.23 10.38 -8.00
CA VAL A 235 9.08 9.20 -8.18
C VAL A 235 10.53 9.65 -8.34
N ILE A 236 11.41 9.26 -7.42
CA ILE A 236 12.84 9.51 -7.53
C ILE A 236 13.49 8.35 -8.29
N VAL A 237 14.20 8.67 -9.36
CA VAL A 237 14.94 7.73 -10.19
C VAL A 237 16.43 8.08 -10.23
N GLU A 238 17.27 7.07 -10.33
CA GLU A 238 18.72 7.22 -10.49
C GLU A 238 19.22 6.29 -11.59
N SER A 239 20.12 6.78 -12.45
CA SER A 239 20.80 5.95 -13.44
C SER A 239 22.13 5.46 -12.89
N ASN A 240 22.36 4.15 -12.99
CA ASN A 240 23.66 3.54 -12.70
C ASN A 240 24.69 3.80 -13.83
N ASP A 241 24.23 4.20 -15.02
CA ASP A 241 25.09 4.62 -16.14
C ASP A 241 24.94 6.13 -16.40
N ARG A 242 26.04 6.86 -16.24
CA ARG A 242 26.10 8.33 -16.45
C ARG A 242 25.75 8.77 -17.86
N ARG A 243 25.79 7.87 -18.85
CA ARG A 243 25.44 8.15 -20.25
C ARG A 243 23.94 8.14 -20.49
N ILE A 244 23.16 7.61 -19.55
CA ILE A 244 21.71 7.41 -19.68
C ILE A 244 21.01 8.41 -18.77
N ASP A 245 20.15 9.23 -19.37
CA ASP A 245 19.27 10.12 -18.62
C ASP A 245 18.08 9.34 -18.05
N ALA A 246 18.02 9.26 -16.72
CA ALA A 246 16.98 8.51 -16.03
C ALA A 246 15.58 9.08 -16.28
N VAL A 247 15.44 10.41 -16.28
CA VAL A 247 14.14 11.07 -16.45
C VAL A 247 13.66 10.92 -17.89
N GLY A 248 14.52 11.22 -18.86
CA GLY A 248 14.21 11.07 -20.29
C GLY A 248 13.82 9.64 -20.67
N ALA A 249 14.48 8.62 -20.12
CA ALA A 249 14.12 7.22 -20.34
C ALA A 249 12.71 6.89 -19.81
N CYS A 250 12.39 7.32 -18.58
CA CYS A 250 11.08 7.10 -17.98
C CYS A 250 9.94 7.85 -18.68
N VAL A 251 10.21 9.07 -19.18
CA VAL A 251 9.24 9.88 -19.92
C VAL A 251 9.01 9.29 -21.32
N GLY A 252 10.08 8.89 -22.00
CA GLY A 252 10.02 8.41 -23.39
C GLY A 252 9.82 9.54 -24.40
N ILE A 253 9.76 9.17 -25.69
CA ILE A 253 9.64 10.14 -26.78
C ILE A 253 8.32 10.89 -26.64
N LYS A 254 8.37 12.22 -26.47
CA LYS A 254 7.20 13.08 -26.24
C LYS A 254 6.30 12.61 -25.07
N GLY A 255 6.87 11.94 -24.06
CA GLY A 255 6.10 11.45 -22.93
C GLY A 255 5.30 10.17 -23.17
N SER A 256 5.55 9.44 -24.26
CA SER A 256 4.73 8.28 -24.64
C SER A 256 4.60 7.22 -23.54
N ARG A 257 5.71 6.93 -22.85
CA ARG A 257 5.79 5.90 -21.79
C ARG A 257 5.07 6.36 -20.53
N ILE A 258 5.40 7.54 -20.04
CA ILE A 258 4.75 8.09 -18.84
C ILE A 258 3.24 8.27 -19.04
N GLN A 259 2.81 8.68 -20.23
CA GLN A 259 1.38 8.83 -20.55
C GLN A 259 0.63 7.49 -20.56
N ALA A 260 1.28 6.38 -20.90
CA ALA A 260 0.67 5.05 -20.78
C ALA A 260 0.39 4.69 -19.31
N ILE A 261 1.36 4.97 -18.42
CA ILE A 261 1.22 4.74 -16.98
C ILE A 261 0.16 5.68 -16.38
N VAL A 262 0.17 6.97 -16.73
CA VAL A 262 -0.82 7.97 -16.29
C VAL A 262 -2.24 7.53 -16.65
N ARG A 263 -2.47 7.05 -17.87
CA ARG A 263 -3.78 6.53 -18.29
C ARG A 263 -4.18 5.28 -17.50
N GLU A 264 -3.23 4.37 -17.26
CA GLU A 264 -3.47 3.17 -16.45
C GLU A 264 -3.83 3.53 -15.01
N LEU A 265 -3.38 4.67 -14.47
CA LEU A 265 -3.68 5.12 -13.11
C LEU A 265 -4.83 6.15 -13.04
N ASN A 266 -5.76 6.10 -13.99
CA ASN A 266 -6.93 6.97 -14.04
C ASN A 266 -6.56 8.48 -14.06
N ASN A 267 -5.56 8.84 -14.87
CA ASN A 267 -5.05 10.20 -15.05
C ASN A 267 -4.37 10.82 -13.81
N GLU A 268 -3.80 9.97 -12.94
CA GLU A 268 -2.91 10.39 -11.87
C GLU A 268 -1.69 11.16 -12.44
N LYS A 269 -1.39 12.35 -11.89
CA LYS A 269 -0.22 13.15 -12.32
C LYS A 269 1.06 12.57 -11.74
N ILE A 270 2.09 12.37 -12.55
CA ILE A 270 3.33 11.72 -12.09
C ILE A 270 4.52 12.64 -12.36
N ASP A 271 5.19 13.06 -11.29
CA ASP A 271 6.44 13.82 -11.37
C ASP A 271 7.63 12.86 -11.22
N ILE A 272 8.50 12.80 -12.23
CA ILE A 272 9.73 12.01 -12.21
C ILE A 272 10.90 12.94 -11.85
N ILE A 273 11.64 12.59 -10.80
CA ILE A 273 12.69 13.41 -10.21
C ILE A 273 14.01 12.66 -10.35
N ASN A 274 15.03 13.33 -10.91
CA ASN A 274 16.38 12.79 -10.91
C ASN A 274 16.97 12.89 -9.50
N ASN A 275 17.48 11.76 -9.00
CA ASN A 275 18.12 11.69 -7.68
C ASN A 275 19.31 12.67 -7.60
N SER A 276 19.60 13.12 -6.38
CA SER A 276 20.76 13.95 -6.08
C SER A 276 21.23 13.64 -4.67
N SER A 277 22.55 13.55 -4.48
CA SER A 277 23.14 13.45 -3.14
C SER A 277 23.07 14.77 -2.38
N GLU A 278 23.00 15.89 -3.08
CA GLU A 278 22.84 17.23 -2.49
C GLU A 278 21.36 17.46 -2.14
N PRO A 279 21.00 17.62 -0.86
CA PRO A 279 19.62 17.77 -0.41
C PRO A 279 18.92 18.97 -1.04
N GLU A 280 19.62 20.09 -1.19
CA GLU A 280 19.09 21.32 -1.78
C GLU A 280 18.57 21.10 -3.21
N ILE A 281 19.35 20.41 -4.03
CA ILE A 281 18.97 20.05 -5.40
C ILE A 281 17.79 19.08 -5.39
N LEU A 282 17.82 18.07 -4.52
CA LEU A 282 16.77 17.05 -4.46
C LEU A 282 15.42 17.65 -4.04
N ILE A 283 15.41 18.45 -2.99
CA ILE A 283 14.21 19.09 -2.44
C ILE A 283 13.65 20.10 -3.43
N THR A 284 14.50 20.94 -4.03
CA THR A 284 14.07 21.88 -5.08
C THR A 284 13.40 21.17 -6.25
N ARG A 285 13.96 20.05 -6.72
CA ARG A 285 13.33 19.24 -7.78
C ARG A 285 12.02 18.60 -7.33
N ALA A 286 11.92 18.18 -6.08
CA ALA A 286 10.70 17.58 -5.53
C ALA A 286 9.56 18.59 -5.37
N LEU A 287 9.87 19.86 -5.12
CA LEU A 287 8.89 20.95 -4.99
C LEU A 287 8.32 21.44 -6.33
N SER A 288 8.94 21.06 -7.45
CA SER A 288 8.45 21.33 -8.81
C SER A 288 6.94 21.05 -8.94
N PRO A 289 6.16 21.96 -9.55
CA PRO A 289 6.60 23.04 -10.45
C PRO A 289 7.04 24.35 -9.78
N ALA A 290 6.74 24.57 -8.49
CA ALA A 290 7.16 25.77 -7.78
C ALA A 290 8.67 25.75 -7.49
N LYS A 291 9.32 26.91 -7.53
CA LYS A 291 10.75 27.01 -7.25
C LYS A 291 10.97 27.87 -6.00
N PRO A 292 11.57 27.32 -4.94
CA PRO A 292 11.89 28.15 -3.79
C PRO A 292 12.89 29.23 -4.19
N TYR A 293 12.67 30.45 -3.69
CA TYR A 293 13.63 31.55 -3.74
C TYR A 293 14.86 31.19 -2.91
N MET A 294 14.64 30.61 -1.73
CA MET A 294 15.68 30.16 -0.81
C MET A 294 15.22 28.90 -0.09
N LEU A 295 16.18 28.04 0.27
CA LEU A 295 15.92 26.81 1.00
C LEU A 295 16.91 26.68 2.15
N GLU A 296 16.40 26.73 3.37
CA GLU A 296 17.19 26.44 4.57
C GLU A 296 17.04 24.97 4.93
N ILE A 297 18.15 24.26 5.15
CA ILE A 297 18.15 22.82 5.38
C ILE A 297 18.92 22.49 6.64
N ASP A 298 18.27 21.78 7.55
CA ASP A 298 18.92 21.13 8.69
C ASP A 298 19.08 19.63 8.36
N GLU A 299 20.30 19.23 7.99
CA GLU A 299 20.62 17.85 7.63
C GLU A 299 20.53 16.88 8.81
N GLU A 300 20.79 17.34 10.04
CA GLU A 300 20.74 16.49 11.23
C GLU A 300 19.29 16.14 11.60
N LYS A 301 18.40 17.15 11.58
CA LYS A 301 16.97 16.96 11.87
C LYS A 301 16.18 16.49 10.66
N LYS A 302 16.76 16.50 9.46
CA LYS A 302 16.08 16.27 8.18
C LYS A 302 14.85 17.17 8.02
N SER A 303 15.02 18.47 8.30
CA SER A 303 13.98 19.47 8.08
C SER A 303 14.46 20.50 7.06
N ALA A 304 13.53 21.08 6.31
CA ALA A 304 13.81 22.15 5.38
C ALA A 304 12.72 23.22 5.40
N LEU A 305 13.12 24.49 5.39
CA LEU A 305 12.23 25.63 5.23
C LEU A 305 12.40 26.17 3.80
N ALA A 306 11.36 26.01 2.99
CA ALA A 306 11.31 26.47 1.62
C ALA A 306 10.62 27.84 1.55
N ILE A 307 11.38 28.86 1.17
CA ILE A 307 10.90 30.23 1.06
C ILE A 307 10.53 30.48 -0.39
N PHE A 308 9.30 30.89 -0.64
CA PHE A 308 8.78 31.15 -1.97
C PHE A 308 8.40 32.61 -2.13
N ASP A 309 8.46 33.11 -3.36
CA ASP A 309 7.78 34.36 -3.69
C ASP A 309 6.28 34.23 -3.37
N ASP A 310 5.68 35.32 -2.90
CA ASP A 310 4.32 35.35 -2.37
C ASP A 310 3.26 34.84 -3.35
N GLU A 311 3.51 34.99 -4.65
CA GLU A 311 2.67 34.53 -5.75
C GLU A 311 2.76 33.00 -5.97
N GLU A 312 3.93 32.39 -5.72
CA GLU A 312 4.20 30.98 -5.99
C GLU A 312 3.85 30.05 -4.80
N ILE A 313 3.67 30.59 -3.59
CA ILE A 313 3.41 29.81 -2.37
C ILE A 313 2.19 28.89 -2.50
N SER A 314 1.12 29.36 -3.18
CA SER A 314 -0.10 28.57 -3.40
C SER A 314 0.18 27.34 -4.25
N VAL A 315 1.01 27.49 -5.28
CA VAL A 315 1.46 26.40 -6.15
C VAL A 315 2.38 25.44 -5.40
N ALA A 316 3.28 25.99 -4.58
CA ALA A 316 4.21 25.22 -3.76
C ALA A 316 3.50 24.30 -2.77
N ILE A 317 2.53 24.84 -2.01
CA ILE A 317 1.69 24.08 -1.08
C ILE A 317 0.84 23.06 -1.85
N GLY A 318 0.24 23.50 -2.95
CA GLY A 318 -0.69 22.72 -3.75
C GLY A 318 -2.03 22.49 -3.05
N LYS A 319 -2.99 21.89 -3.77
CA LYS A 319 -4.33 21.64 -3.25
C LYS A 319 -4.26 20.81 -1.96
N ASN A 320 -4.83 21.32 -0.87
CA ASN A 320 -4.81 20.70 0.47
C ASN A 320 -3.40 20.37 1.01
N GLY A 321 -2.35 21.09 0.58
CA GLY A 321 -0.97 20.81 0.99
C GLY A 321 -0.35 19.58 0.35
N GLN A 322 -0.95 19.05 -0.71
CA GLN A 322 -0.54 17.80 -1.32
C GLN A 322 0.90 17.83 -1.87
N ASN A 323 1.31 18.93 -2.51
CA ASN A 323 2.61 18.97 -3.18
C ASN A 323 3.76 18.93 -2.16
N ILE A 324 3.66 19.73 -1.09
CA ILE A 324 4.61 19.70 0.04
C ILE A 324 4.60 18.32 0.71
N ARG A 325 3.43 17.72 0.98
CA ARG A 325 3.38 16.38 1.60
C ARG A 325 4.08 15.32 0.75
N LEU A 326 3.80 15.28 -0.56
CA LEU A 326 4.46 14.35 -1.47
C LEU A 326 5.97 14.63 -1.58
N ALA A 327 6.38 15.90 -1.58
CA ALA A 327 7.79 16.29 -1.58
C ALA A 327 8.49 15.84 -0.29
N SER A 328 7.87 16.06 0.86
CA SER A 328 8.37 15.62 2.17
C SER A 328 8.47 14.09 2.25
N GLU A 329 7.42 13.39 1.84
CA GLU A 329 7.39 11.93 1.81
C GLU A 329 8.47 11.36 0.87
N VAL A 330 8.62 11.90 -0.34
CA VAL A 330 9.56 11.35 -1.33
C VAL A 330 11.01 11.66 -0.97
N THR A 331 11.32 12.87 -0.49
CA THR A 331 12.70 13.23 -0.08
C THR A 331 13.06 12.64 1.28
N GLY A 332 12.06 12.44 2.15
CA GLY A 332 12.27 12.05 3.54
C GLY A 332 12.68 13.20 4.45
N TYR A 333 12.50 14.45 4.01
CA TYR A 333 12.65 15.66 4.81
C TYR A 333 11.27 16.15 5.25
N THR A 334 11.19 16.75 6.44
CA THR A 334 10.02 17.56 6.83
C THR A 334 10.18 18.92 6.18
N ILE A 335 9.37 19.21 5.16
CA ILE A 335 9.44 20.47 4.42
C ILE A 335 8.28 21.38 4.85
N ASP A 336 8.62 22.57 5.32
CA ASP A 336 7.70 23.67 5.57
C ASP A 336 7.87 24.75 4.50
N ALA A 337 6.81 25.51 4.22
CA ALA A 337 6.85 26.58 3.23
C ALA A 337 6.39 27.91 3.82
N ILE A 338 7.13 28.98 3.52
CA ILE A 338 6.83 30.33 3.97
C ILE A 338 6.93 31.31 2.79
N LYS A 339 6.18 32.40 2.88
CA LYS A 339 6.30 33.53 1.96
C LYS A 339 7.60 34.29 2.22
N LYS A 340 8.18 34.84 1.16
CA LYS A 340 9.36 35.67 1.25
C LYS A 340 9.11 36.91 2.11
N SER A 341 7.96 37.56 1.96
CA SER A 341 7.60 38.73 2.78
C SER A 341 7.55 38.39 4.27
N ASP A 342 6.90 37.28 4.63
CA ASP A 342 6.80 36.80 6.02
C ASP A 342 8.16 36.41 6.59
N TYR A 343 9.03 35.80 5.77
CA TYR A 343 10.40 35.44 6.16
C TYR A 343 11.27 36.70 6.39
N GLU A 344 11.26 37.66 5.46
CA GLU A 344 12.01 38.91 5.60
C GLU A 344 11.55 39.72 6.83
N LEU A 345 10.24 39.70 7.13
CA LEU A 345 9.69 40.28 8.36
C LEU A 345 10.25 39.59 9.61
N SER A 346 10.36 38.25 9.60
CA SER A 346 10.90 37.48 10.73
C SER A 346 12.41 37.68 10.94
N GLU A 347 13.20 37.78 9.87
CA GLU A 347 14.61 38.15 9.98
C GLU A 347 14.76 39.60 10.48
N THR A 348 13.91 40.51 10.01
CA THR A 348 13.93 41.92 10.45
C THR A 348 13.53 42.09 11.92
N GLU A 349 12.73 41.17 12.47
CA GLU A 349 12.41 41.09 13.90
C GLU A 349 13.59 40.60 14.76
N THR A 350 14.50 39.79 14.18
CA THR A 350 15.67 39.26 14.88
C THR A 350 16.76 40.32 14.97
N ILE A 351 17.02 40.81 16.18
CA ILE A 351 18.04 41.84 16.42
C ILE A 351 19.27 41.19 17.07
N TYR A 352 20.41 41.18 16.39
CA TYR A 352 21.67 40.70 16.96
C TYR A 352 22.25 41.72 17.94
N LEU A 353 22.82 41.24 19.06
CA LEU A 353 23.35 42.13 20.09
C LEU A 353 24.50 43.03 19.62
N GLU A 354 25.24 42.61 18.58
CA GLU A 354 26.32 43.40 18.00
C GLU A 354 25.84 44.60 17.16
N GLU A 355 24.60 44.56 16.68
CA GLU A 355 24.00 45.61 15.83
C GLU A 355 23.30 46.70 16.66
N ILE A 356 23.15 46.48 17.96
CA ILE A 356 22.45 47.40 18.86
C ILE A 356 23.34 48.59 19.23
N GLU A 357 23.00 49.76 18.69
CA GLU A 357 23.61 51.02 19.08
C GLU A 357 23.41 51.29 20.59
N GLY A 358 24.51 51.28 21.36
CA GLY A 358 24.49 51.48 22.81
C GLY A 358 25.04 50.30 23.61
N LEU A 359 25.21 49.14 22.98
CA LEU A 359 25.98 48.02 23.52
C LEU A 359 27.46 48.17 23.16
N THR A 360 28.33 48.17 24.19
CA THR A 360 29.78 48.22 23.95
C THR A 360 30.30 46.88 23.46
N GLU A 361 31.40 46.90 22.69
CA GLU A 361 32.08 45.70 22.18
C GLU A 361 32.40 44.67 23.27
N HIS A 362 32.72 45.16 24.48
CA HIS A 362 32.98 44.30 25.62
C HIS A 362 31.73 43.54 26.08
N ASN A 363 30.56 44.19 26.08
CA ASN A 363 29.33 43.65 26.65
C ASN A 363 28.70 42.57 25.77
N TRP A 364 28.60 42.80 24.46
CA TRP A 364 28.02 41.79 23.58
C TRP A 364 28.96 40.58 23.40
N LYS A 365 30.29 40.76 23.42
CA LYS A 365 31.26 39.63 23.41
C LYS A 365 31.16 38.76 24.66
N LEU A 366 30.88 39.36 25.81
CA LEU A 366 30.63 38.62 27.06
C LEU A 366 29.35 37.79 26.97
N LEU A 367 28.29 38.32 26.35
CA LEU A 367 27.02 37.61 26.15
C LEU A 367 27.17 36.46 25.13
N TYR A 368 27.89 36.70 24.04
CA TYR A 368 28.23 35.66 23.05
C TYR A 368 29.01 34.51 23.68
N SER A 369 29.90 34.80 24.64
CA SER A 369 30.67 33.75 25.33
C SER A 369 29.83 32.78 26.17
N VAL A 370 28.56 33.13 26.43
CA VAL A 370 27.58 32.33 27.16
C VAL A 370 26.47 31.81 26.23
N GLY A 371 26.57 32.07 24.92
CA GLY A 371 25.62 31.61 23.90
C GLY A 371 24.36 32.47 23.78
N ILE A 372 24.42 33.74 24.22
CA ILE A 372 23.34 34.72 24.01
C ILE A 372 23.77 35.63 22.88
N GLU A 373 23.15 35.49 21.72
CA GLU A 373 23.54 36.18 20.50
C GLU A 373 22.49 37.22 20.04
N THR A 374 21.22 36.99 20.38
CA THR A 374 20.09 37.85 19.97
C THR A 374 19.46 38.62 21.12
N ALA A 375 18.78 39.72 20.79
CA ALA A 375 17.99 40.51 21.71
C ALA A 375 16.85 39.69 22.36
N GLU A 376 16.26 38.76 21.61
CA GLU A 376 15.19 37.89 22.11
C GLU A 376 15.72 36.89 23.15
N GLU A 377 16.85 36.23 22.88
CA GLU A 377 17.50 35.33 23.84
C GLU A 377 17.89 36.06 25.13
N LEU A 378 18.41 37.28 25.01
CA LEU A 378 18.76 38.10 26.16
C LEU A 378 17.53 38.44 27.02
N LEU A 379 16.43 38.88 26.40
CA LEU A 379 15.21 39.27 27.11
C LEU A 379 14.48 38.07 27.74
N ASN A 380 14.66 36.88 27.19
CA ASN A 380 14.11 35.63 27.72
C ASN A 380 15.01 34.98 28.79
N THR A 381 16.26 35.44 28.95
CA THR A 381 17.18 34.92 29.96
C THR A 381 16.88 35.54 31.34
N PRO A 382 16.74 34.74 32.41
CA PRO A 382 16.54 35.28 33.75
C PRO A 382 17.67 36.21 34.19
N GLN A 383 17.32 37.35 34.78
CA GLN A 383 18.29 38.37 35.19
C GLN A 383 19.36 37.84 36.17
N GLU A 384 19.01 36.85 36.99
CA GLU A 384 19.91 36.17 37.91
C GLU A 384 21.06 35.46 37.18
N GLU A 385 20.79 34.87 36.03
CA GLU A 385 21.78 34.18 35.20
C GLU A 385 22.71 35.19 34.51
N LEU A 386 22.16 36.32 34.03
CA LEU A 386 22.94 37.39 33.42
C LEU A 386 23.92 38.07 34.40
N VAL A 387 23.51 38.22 35.67
CA VAL A 387 24.35 38.76 36.74
C VAL A 387 25.47 37.81 37.16
N SER A 388 25.27 36.50 36.97
CA SER A 388 26.28 35.49 37.31
C SER A 388 27.48 35.50 36.35
N ILE A 389 27.36 36.17 35.20
CA ILE A 389 28.40 36.26 34.19
C ILE A 389 29.56 37.11 34.70
N LYS A 390 30.75 36.52 34.70
CA LYS A 390 31.98 37.13 35.20
C LYS A 390 32.34 38.39 34.40
N GLY A 391 32.09 39.55 34.97
CA GLY A 391 32.33 40.85 34.33
C GLY A 391 31.09 41.73 34.19
N MET A 392 29.90 41.20 34.46
CA MET A 392 28.64 41.95 34.52
C MET A 392 28.17 42.14 35.96
N GLY A 393 27.89 43.38 36.35
CA GLY A 393 27.22 43.69 37.62
C GLY A 393 25.76 44.08 37.39
N ASN A 394 24.92 44.02 38.43
CA ASN A 394 23.46 44.30 38.35
C ASN A 394 23.15 45.57 37.55
N LYS A 395 23.83 46.68 37.86
CA LYS A 395 23.64 47.97 37.18
C LYS A 395 23.98 47.94 35.68
N THR A 396 24.88 47.06 35.29
CA THR A 396 25.29 46.89 33.88
C THR A 396 24.27 46.04 33.15
N VAL A 397 23.78 44.96 33.78
CA VAL A 397 22.71 44.12 33.26
C VAL A 397 21.42 44.92 33.09
N ASP A 398 21.00 45.68 34.10
CA ASP A 398 19.83 46.58 34.03
C ASP A 398 19.94 47.54 32.84
N LYS A 399 21.12 48.13 32.65
CA LYS A 399 21.37 49.07 31.57
C LYS A 399 21.34 48.39 30.20
N ILE A 400 21.94 47.21 30.08
CA ILE A 400 21.93 46.41 28.84
C ILE A 400 20.48 46.03 28.48
N ILE A 401 19.71 45.51 29.43
CA ILE A 401 18.30 45.16 29.22
C ILE A 401 17.52 46.40 28.78
N SER A 402 17.67 47.54 29.47
CA SER A 402 16.93 48.75 29.10
C SER A 402 17.24 49.27 27.69
N VAL A 403 18.51 49.16 27.24
CA VAL A 403 18.92 49.55 25.89
C VAL A 403 18.34 48.59 24.85
N VAL A 404 18.37 47.29 25.15
CA VAL A 404 17.85 46.25 24.26
C VAL A 404 16.32 46.34 24.15
N GLU A 405 15.61 46.55 25.27
CA GLU A 405 14.16 46.77 25.28
C GLU A 405 13.76 48.01 24.47
N GLU A 406 14.52 49.10 24.58
CA GLU A 406 14.25 50.32 23.82
C GLU A 406 14.43 50.11 22.31
N VAL A 407 15.49 49.42 21.90
CA VAL A 407 15.76 49.10 20.49
C VAL A 407 14.74 48.11 19.93
N VAL A 408 14.40 47.06 20.68
CA VAL A 408 13.36 46.09 20.30
C VAL A 408 12.00 46.78 20.15
N ARG A 409 11.63 47.67 21.08
CA ARG A 409 10.39 48.44 20.99
C ARG A 409 10.35 49.33 19.75
N LYS A 410 11.42 50.09 19.51
CA LYS A 410 11.52 51.00 18.37
C LYS A 410 11.48 50.23 17.04
N ARG A 411 12.15 49.07 16.99
CA ARG A 411 12.12 48.18 15.82
C ARG A 411 10.75 47.58 15.58
N LYS A 412 10.03 47.18 16.63
CA LYS A 412 8.63 46.72 16.54
C LYS A 412 7.70 47.81 16.01
N GLU A 413 7.85 49.05 16.47
CA GLU A 413 7.08 50.21 15.97
C GLU A 413 7.38 50.47 14.48
N GLU A 414 8.64 50.39 14.06
CA GLU A 414 9.05 50.49 12.65
C GLU A 414 8.46 49.37 11.79
N LEU A 415 8.50 48.13 12.28
CA LEU A 415 7.99 46.96 11.56
C LEU A 415 6.46 46.98 11.45
N GLU A 416 5.76 47.47 12.47
CA GLU A 416 4.31 47.64 12.47
C GLU A 416 3.88 48.71 11.45
N ALA A 417 4.63 49.81 11.32
CA ALA A 417 4.41 50.83 10.29
C ALA A 417 4.64 50.27 8.87
N VAL A 418 5.66 49.42 8.67
CA VAL A 418 5.89 48.71 7.40
C VAL A 418 4.75 47.74 7.08
N ARG A 419 4.25 47.00 8.09
CA ARG A 419 3.09 46.10 7.95
C ARG A 419 1.82 46.84 7.56
N GLU A 420 1.58 48.03 8.13
CA GLU A 420 0.43 48.87 7.75
C GLU A 420 0.56 49.40 6.32
N ALA A 421 1.76 49.80 5.88
CA ALA A 421 2.00 50.24 4.53
C ALA A 421 1.82 49.11 3.49
N ALA A 422 2.35 47.91 3.75
CA ALA A 422 2.20 46.75 2.88
C ALA A 422 0.73 46.29 2.77
N ARG A 423 -0.04 46.36 3.87
CA ARG A 423 -1.49 46.09 3.85
C ARG A 423 -2.28 47.12 3.04
N ALA A 424 -1.88 48.40 3.08
CA ALA A 424 -2.50 49.45 2.30
C ALA A 424 -2.22 49.29 0.79
N GLU A 425 -1.02 48.87 0.42
CA GLU A 425 -0.66 48.56 -0.98
C GLU A 425 -1.42 47.33 -1.49
N ALA A 426 -1.50 46.25 -0.72
CA ALA A 426 -2.24 45.03 -1.08
C ALA A 426 -3.76 45.30 -1.23
N ALA A 427 -4.32 46.17 -0.39
CA ALA A 427 -5.72 46.59 -0.50
C ALA A 427 -5.99 47.50 -1.72
N SER A 428 -4.95 48.09 -2.33
CA SER A 428 -5.08 48.92 -3.53
C SER A 428 -4.93 48.13 -4.84
N SER A 429 -4.41 46.90 -4.79
CA SER A 429 -4.24 46.02 -5.95
C SER A 429 -5.46 45.14 -6.28
N ASP A 430 -6.48 45.14 -5.43
CA ASP A 430 -7.72 44.35 -5.58
C ASP A 430 -8.79 45.01 -6.49
N ASP A 431 -8.45 46.09 -7.22
CA ASP A 431 -9.39 46.82 -8.10
C ASP A 431 -9.39 46.36 -9.58
N TYR A 432 -9.15 45.08 -9.87
CA TYR A 432 -9.40 44.50 -11.19
C TYR A 432 -10.30 43.25 -11.16
N GLU A 433 -11.56 43.51 -11.54
CA GLU A 433 -12.60 42.64 -12.10
C GLU A 433 -13.39 41.68 -11.17
N GLU A 434 -14.42 42.24 -10.52
CA GLU A 434 -15.77 41.70 -10.67
C GLU A 434 -16.21 41.89 -12.14
N ALA A 435 -16.10 40.83 -12.95
CA ALA A 435 -16.88 40.68 -14.16
C ALA A 435 -17.93 39.59 -13.89
N ASP A 436 -19.16 40.06 -13.74
CA ASP A 436 -20.39 39.29 -13.60
C ASP A 436 -20.56 38.21 -14.69
N ASP A 437 -20.95 37.03 -14.22
CA ASP A 437 -22.06 36.21 -14.72
C ASP A 437 -22.43 36.30 -16.21
N PHE A 438 -22.01 35.28 -16.98
CA PHE A 438 -22.82 34.75 -18.07
C PHE A 438 -22.96 33.23 -17.90
N GLY A 439 -24.13 32.81 -17.41
CA GLY A 439 -24.64 31.45 -17.54
C GLY A 439 -24.86 31.05 -19.02
N PRO A 440 -25.15 29.76 -19.28
CA PRO A 440 -25.07 29.19 -20.62
C PRO A 440 -26.28 29.58 -21.47
N GLU A 441 -26.03 30.15 -22.66
CA GLU A 441 -27.04 30.18 -23.72
C GLU A 441 -27.03 28.83 -24.45
N GLU A 442 -28.14 28.08 -24.30
CA GLU A 442 -28.59 27.12 -25.29
C GLU A 442 -28.98 27.91 -26.55
N GLU A 443 -28.22 27.75 -27.65
CA GLU A 443 -28.70 28.10 -28.99
C GLU A 443 -28.84 26.83 -29.84
N ASP A 444 -30.07 26.69 -30.33
CA ASP A 444 -30.55 25.70 -31.27
C ASP A 444 -29.67 25.59 -32.52
N LEU A 445 -29.18 24.37 -32.79
CA LEU A 445 -28.68 23.98 -34.11
C LEU A 445 -29.76 23.19 -34.85
N GLU A 446 -30.66 23.91 -35.52
CA GLU A 446 -31.38 23.39 -36.68
C GLU A 446 -30.51 23.47 -37.94
N ALA A 447 -30.70 22.46 -38.80
CA ALA A 447 -29.89 22.09 -39.94
C ALA A 447 -29.83 23.12 -41.08
N SER A 448 -28.71 23.13 -41.81
CA SER A 448 -28.74 22.89 -43.27
C SER A 448 -27.34 22.64 -43.84
N ASP A 449 -27.29 21.59 -44.67
CA ASP A 449 -26.22 21.19 -45.56
C ASP A 449 -25.75 22.33 -46.48
N ASP A 450 -24.46 22.42 -46.78
CA ASP A 450 -23.86 21.95 -48.05
C ASP A 450 -22.47 22.57 -48.29
N LYS A 451 -21.52 21.70 -48.69
CA LYS A 451 -20.29 21.98 -49.47
C LYS A 451 -19.16 22.76 -48.78
N ILE A 452 -18.03 22.09 -48.57
CA ILE A 452 -16.85 22.19 -49.46
C ILE A 452 -15.82 21.12 -49.01
N ILE A 453 -15.49 20.26 -49.96
CA ILE A 453 -14.38 19.30 -49.97
C ILE A 453 -13.20 20.00 -50.67
N ASP A 454 -11.98 19.55 -50.33
CA ASP A 454 -10.68 19.84 -50.95
C ASP A 454 -9.92 21.09 -50.48
N ASP A 455 -8.83 20.87 -49.73
CA ASP A 455 -7.45 21.17 -50.18
C ASP A 455 -6.46 21.17 -49.00
N ILE A 456 -5.82 20.02 -48.71
CA ILE A 456 -4.40 19.99 -48.26
C ILE A 456 -3.76 18.66 -48.73
N VAL A 457 -3.25 18.66 -49.96
CA VAL A 457 -2.08 17.87 -50.36
C VAL A 457 -1.19 18.79 -51.19
N GLN A 458 0.11 18.77 -50.89
CA GLN A 458 1.26 19.43 -51.55
C GLN A 458 1.72 20.78 -50.95
N GLU A 459 2.71 20.73 -50.06
CA GLU A 459 4.13 20.96 -50.40
C GLU A 459 5.06 20.30 -49.37
#